data_AF-A0A1V0V0U1-F1
#
_entry.id   AF-A0A1V0V0U1-F1
#
_cell.length_a   1.000
_cell.length_b   1.000
_cell.length_c   1.000
_cell.angle_alpha   90.00
_cell.angle_beta   90.00
_cell.angle_gamma   90.00
#
_symmetry.space_group_name_H-M   'P 1'
#
loop_
_entity.id
_entity.type
_entity.pdbx_description
1 polymer ?
#
loop_
_entity_poly.entity_id
_entity_poly.type
_entity_poly.pdbx_seq_one_letter_code
_entity_poly.pdbx_strand_id
1 'polypeptide(L)'
;MNNRLSLYLKSLIDRVYKILPLYEEQNEGLFTYIQSLIYELNGFKWIRESGIVAEYYSLLATLESLSDDAICFSKENECVIKREVFKCITIIKKIIVAYESGDETELF
;
A
#
# COMPACT_ATOMS: atom_id res chain seq x y z
N MET A 1 -2.81 -21.25 10.90
CA MET A 1 -2.04 -20.50 9.89
C MET A 1 -1.60 -19.15 10.45
N ASN A 2 -0.40 -18.68 10.14
CA ASN A 2 0.29 -17.62 10.88
C ASN A 2 -0.43 -16.24 10.72
N ASN A 3 -1.13 -15.81 11.78
CA ASN A 3 -1.88 -14.53 11.86
C ASN A 3 -0.97 -13.29 11.67
N ARG A 4 0.35 -13.45 11.75
CA ARG A 4 1.34 -12.36 11.68
C ARG A 4 1.29 -11.56 10.39
N LEU A 5 1.02 -12.21 9.25
CA LEU A 5 0.94 -11.53 7.96
C LEU A 5 -0.35 -10.70 7.82
N SER A 6 -1.51 -11.24 8.24
CA SER A 6 -2.75 -10.45 8.29
C SER A 6 -2.59 -9.24 9.21
N LEU A 7 -1.95 -9.41 10.37
CA LEU A 7 -1.62 -8.30 11.28
C LEU A 7 -0.69 -7.26 10.62
N TYR A 8 0.34 -7.72 9.90
CA TYR A 8 1.21 -6.84 9.14
C TYR A 8 0.43 -6.03 8.09
N LEU A 9 -0.40 -6.69 7.28
CA LEU A 9 -1.22 -6.03 6.24
C LEU A 9 -2.23 -5.05 6.85
N LYS A 10 -2.80 -5.36 8.02
CA LYS A 10 -3.64 -4.43 8.78
C LYS A 10 -2.84 -3.20 9.24
N SER A 11 -1.62 -3.38 9.74
CA SER A 11 -0.72 -2.27 10.05
C SER A 11 -0.34 -1.45 8.81
N LEU A 12 -0.19 -2.10 7.64
CA LEU A 12 0.08 -1.41 6.39
C LEU A 12 -1.09 -0.50 5.96
N ILE A 13 -2.35 -0.88 6.24
CA ILE A 13 -3.51 0.00 6.03
C ILE A 13 -3.35 1.30 6.82
N ASP A 14 -3.01 1.20 8.11
CA ASP A 14 -2.84 2.37 8.97
C ASP A 14 -1.70 3.27 8.47
N ARG A 15 -0.61 2.65 8.01
CA ARG A 15 0.54 3.35 7.44
C ARG A 15 0.22 4.03 6.11
N VAL A 16 -0.57 3.41 5.25
CA VAL A 16 -1.05 4.03 4.01
C VAL A 16 -2.03 5.15 4.32
N TYR A 17 -2.91 4.99 5.31
CA TYR A 17 -3.82 6.04 5.74
C TYR A 17 -3.07 7.28 6.26
N LYS A 18 -1.94 7.09 6.96
CA LYS A 18 -1.06 8.17 7.43
C LYS A 18 -0.54 9.10 6.32
N ILE A 19 -0.56 8.70 5.05
CA ILE A 19 -0.22 9.56 3.91
C ILE A 19 -1.12 10.80 3.86
N LEU A 20 -2.41 10.67 4.21
CA LEU A 20 -3.37 11.78 4.19
C LEU A 20 -2.97 12.95 5.12
N PRO A 21 -2.85 12.75 6.44
CA PRO A 21 -2.47 13.84 7.33
C PRO A 21 -1.08 14.37 7.02
N LEU A 22 -0.13 13.52 6.60
CA LEU A 22 1.19 13.99 6.18
C LEU A 22 1.13 14.91 4.95
N TYR A 23 0.22 14.64 4.01
CA TYR A 23 -0.02 15.51 2.86
C TYR A 23 -0.69 16.83 3.27
N GLU A 24 -1.74 16.76 4.10
CA GLU A 24 -2.47 17.92 4.62
C GLU A 24 -1.56 18.87 5.42
N GLU A 25 -0.61 18.31 6.17
CA GLU A 25 0.41 19.04 6.93
C GLU A 25 1.58 19.56 6.09
N GLN A 26 1.60 19.28 4.78
CA GLN A 26 2.72 19.60 3.88
C GLN A 26 4.07 19.08 4.42
N ASN A 27 4.05 17.86 4.96
CA ASN A 27 5.21 17.29 5.63
C ASN A 27 6.35 17.04 4.63
N GLU A 28 7.52 17.64 4.88
CA GLU A 28 8.72 17.49 4.03
C GLU A 28 9.19 16.02 3.90
N GLY A 29 8.84 15.18 4.89
CA GLY A 29 9.17 13.77 4.93
C GLY A 29 8.18 12.86 4.17
N LEU A 30 7.10 13.40 3.58
CA LEU A 30 6.07 12.59 2.93
C LEU A 30 6.63 11.72 1.79
N PHE A 31 7.43 12.32 0.90
CA PHE A 31 8.05 11.59 -0.20
C PHE A 31 8.88 10.40 0.31
N THR A 32 9.77 10.66 1.28
CA THR A 32 10.63 9.64 1.90
C THR A 32 9.82 8.57 2.62
N TYR A 33 8.70 8.95 3.24
CA TYR A 33 7.78 8.03 3.90
C TYR A 33 7.14 7.06 2.91
N ILE A 34 6.61 7.57 1.79
CA ILE A 34 6.00 6.73 0.74
C ILE A 34 7.06 5.83 0.10
N GLN A 35 8.25 6.37 -0.21
CA GLN A 35 9.37 5.59 -0.72
C GLN A 35 9.77 4.46 0.23
N SER A 36 9.80 4.71 1.54
CA SER A 36 10.08 3.66 2.54
C SER A 36 9.04 2.54 2.51
N LEU A 37 7.75 2.85 2.30
CA LEU A 37 6.71 1.83 2.13
C LEU A 37 6.95 1.00 0.86
N ILE A 38 7.31 1.65 -0.24
CA ILE A 38 7.63 0.98 -1.52
C ILE A 38 8.83 0.05 -1.36
N TYR A 39 9.92 0.53 -0.74
CA TYR A 39 11.12 -0.28 -0.49
C TYR A 39 10.81 -1.52 0.35
N GLU A 40 10.07 -1.34 1.45
CA GLU A 40 9.65 -2.45 2.30
C GLU A 40 8.78 -3.45 1.54
N LEU A 41 7.81 -2.94 0.75
CA LEU A 41 6.95 -3.79 -0.05
C LEU A 41 7.75 -4.60 -1.05
N ASN A 42 8.63 -3.98 -1.83
CA ASN A 42 9.52 -4.64 -2.80
C ASN A 42 10.39 -5.76 -2.18
N GLY A 43 10.67 -5.68 -0.87
CA GLY A 43 11.37 -6.71 -0.11
C GLY A 43 10.59 -8.02 0.08
N PHE A 44 9.27 -8.00 -0.06
CA PHE A 44 8.42 -9.19 0.10
C PHE A 44 8.42 -10.07 -1.15
N LYS A 45 9.43 -10.94 -1.26
CA LYS A 45 9.58 -11.86 -2.40
C LYS A 45 8.44 -12.87 -2.53
N TRP A 46 7.82 -13.28 -1.42
CA TRP A 46 6.81 -14.35 -1.39
C TRP A 46 5.48 -13.97 -2.08
N ILE A 47 5.16 -12.68 -2.21
CA ILE A 47 3.92 -12.27 -2.89
C ILE A 47 4.00 -12.55 -4.40
N ARG A 48 5.21 -12.57 -4.98
CA ARG A 48 5.41 -12.87 -6.41
C ARG A 48 5.06 -14.30 -6.81
N GLU A 49 4.92 -15.20 -5.84
CA GLU A 49 4.62 -16.62 -6.06
C GLU A 49 3.17 -16.96 -5.70
N SER A 50 2.37 -15.97 -5.31
CA SER A 50 0.98 -16.16 -4.85
C SER A 50 -0.05 -15.72 -5.89
N GLY A 51 -1.30 -16.20 -5.80
CA GLY A 51 -2.39 -15.81 -6.71
C GLY A 51 -2.77 -14.31 -6.69
N ILE A 52 -2.19 -13.50 -5.79
CA ILE A 52 -2.47 -12.07 -5.59
C ILE A 52 -1.43 -11.13 -6.24
N VAL A 53 -0.66 -11.64 -7.21
CA VAL A 53 0.41 -10.89 -7.90
C VAL A 53 -0.11 -9.59 -8.53
N ALA A 54 -1.31 -9.61 -9.12
CA ALA A 54 -1.89 -8.45 -9.80
C ALA A 54 -2.26 -7.32 -8.83
N GLU A 55 -2.90 -7.65 -7.70
CA GLU A 55 -3.24 -6.73 -6.63
C GLU A 55 -1.97 -6.10 -6.05
N TYR A 56 -0.95 -6.92 -5.82
CA TYR A 56 0.29 -6.45 -5.24
C TYR A 56 1.06 -5.49 -6.17
N TYR A 57 1.17 -5.80 -7.47
CA TYR A 57 1.74 -4.85 -8.42
C TYR A 57 0.90 -3.58 -8.56
N SER A 58 -0.42 -3.70 -8.48
CA SER A 58 -1.31 -2.53 -8.46
C SER A 58 -1.08 -1.65 -7.23
N LEU A 59 -0.81 -2.25 -6.06
CA LEU A 59 -0.46 -1.52 -4.84
C LEU A 59 0.86 -0.76 -5.03
N LEU A 60 1.91 -1.44 -5.51
CA LEU A 60 3.20 -0.82 -5.76
C LEU A 60 3.09 0.34 -6.76
N ALA A 61 2.45 0.12 -7.91
CA ALA A 61 2.27 1.15 -8.92
C ALA A 61 1.48 2.36 -8.40
N THR A 62 0.48 2.13 -7.55
CA THR A 62 -0.31 3.22 -6.96
C THR A 62 0.51 4.00 -5.92
N LEU A 63 1.35 3.32 -5.14
CA LEU A 63 2.26 3.99 -4.20
C LEU A 63 3.35 4.80 -4.91
N GLU A 64 3.90 4.29 -6.03
CA GLU A 64 4.86 5.03 -6.84
C GLU A 64 4.24 6.34 -7.37
N SER A 65 3.03 6.26 -7.94
CA SER A 65 2.27 7.44 -8.38
C SER A 65 2.01 8.42 -7.24
N LEU A 66 1.64 7.93 -6.05
CA LEU A 66 1.48 8.77 -4.86
C LEU A 66 2.78 9.46 -4.46
N SER A 67 3.93 8.81 -4.65
CA SER A 67 5.23 9.40 -4.34
C SER A 67 5.60 10.53 -5.30
N ASP A 68 5.28 10.38 -6.59
CA ASP A 68 5.48 11.43 -7.59
C ASP A 68 4.56 12.64 -7.30
N ASP A 69 3.29 12.38 -7.00
CA ASP A 69 2.30 13.41 -6.69
C ASP A 69 2.60 14.14 -5.37
N ALA A 70 3.29 13.47 -4.43
CA ALA A 70 3.70 14.05 -3.15
C ALA A 70 4.79 15.13 -3.27
N ILE A 71 5.49 15.23 -4.41
CA ILE A 71 6.55 16.23 -4.63
C ILE A 71 5.94 17.63 -4.85
N CYS A 72 4.76 17.70 -5.44
CA CYS A 72 4.10 18.95 -5.83
C CYS A 72 2.82 19.15 -5.01
N PHE A 73 2.95 19.78 -3.84
CA PHE A 73 1.80 20.15 -3.01
C PHE A 73 0.88 21.12 -3.75
N SER A 74 -0.34 20.67 -4.03
CA SER A 74 -1.40 21.52 -4.55
C SER A 74 -2.75 21.11 -3.97
N LYS A 75 -3.65 22.07 -3.82
CA LYS A 75 -5.02 21.79 -3.37
C LYS A 75 -5.80 20.94 -4.36
N GLU A 76 -5.46 21.04 -5.65
CA GLU A 76 -6.04 20.23 -6.72
C GLU A 76 -5.63 18.75 -6.59
N ASN A 77 -4.41 18.50 -6.14
CA ASN A 77 -3.88 17.17 -5.91
C ASN A 77 -4.45 16.51 -4.64
N GLU A 78 -5.02 17.26 -3.70
CA GLU A 78 -5.61 16.70 -2.47
C GLU A 78 -6.66 15.61 -2.76
N CYS A 79 -7.54 15.86 -3.73
CA CYS A 79 -8.54 14.88 -4.18
C CYS A 79 -7.90 13.64 -4.81
N VAL A 80 -6.79 13.82 -5.55
CA VAL A 80 -6.05 12.72 -6.18
C VAL A 80 -5.37 11.87 -5.13
N ILE A 81 -4.60 12.48 -4.22
CA ILE A 81 -3.92 11.81 -3.10
C ILE A 81 -4.93 11.01 -2.29
N LYS A 82 -6.05 11.63 -1.90
CA LYS A 82 -7.09 10.95 -1.14
C LYS A 82 -7.65 9.73 -1.87
N ARG A 83 -7.95 9.86 -3.16
CA ARG A 83 -8.45 8.76 -3.98
C ARG A 83 -7.44 7.61 -4.05
N GLU A 84 -6.17 7.89 -4.34
CA GLU A 84 -5.15 6.87 -4.49
C GLU A 84 -4.80 6.21 -3.13
N VAL A 85 -4.83 6.95 -2.02
CA VAL A 85 -4.69 6.38 -0.66
C VAL A 85 -5.80 5.35 -0.39
N PHE A 86 -7.06 5.71 -0.64
CA PHE A 86 -8.17 4.78 -0.42
C PHE A 86 -8.16 3.58 -1.37
N LYS A 87 -7.64 3.77 -2.60
CA LYS A 87 -7.40 2.67 -3.54
C LYS A 87 -6.34 1.71 -3.00
N CYS A 88 -5.20 2.20 -2.49
CA CYS A 88 -4.20 1.37 -1.82
C CYS A 88 -4.81 0.58 -0.65
N ILE A 89 -5.58 1.24 0.22
CA ILE A 89 -6.27 0.58 1.35
C ILE A 89 -7.21 -0.53 0.85
N THR A 90 -7.95 -0.28 -0.23
CA THR A 90 -8.87 -1.25 -0.82
C THR A 90 -8.12 -2.46 -1.36
N ILE A 91 -6.99 -2.24 -2.04
CA ILE A 91 -6.13 -3.31 -2.55
C ILE A 91 -5.57 -4.16 -1.40
N ILE A 92 -5.06 -3.52 -0.34
CA ILE A 92 -4.55 -4.24 0.84
C ILE A 92 -5.65 -5.08 1.50
N LYS A 93 -6.87 -4.55 1.62
CA LYS A 93 -8.02 -5.32 2.12
C LYS A 93 -8.33 -6.54 1.27
N LYS A 94 -8.24 -6.44 -0.07
CA LYS A 94 -8.39 -7.60 -0.96
C LYS A 94 -7.31 -8.65 -0.73
N ILE A 95 -6.06 -8.22 -0.59
CA ILE A 95 -4.92 -9.10 -0.27
C ILE A 95 -5.15 -9.84 1.06
N ILE A 96 -5.63 -9.14 2.10
CA ILE A 96 -5.97 -9.77 3.39
C ILE A 96 -7.05 -10.83 3.21
N VAL A 97 -8.14 -10.50 2.50
CA VAL A 97 -9.25 -11.46 2.27
C VAL A 97 -8.76 -12.69 1.52
N ALA A 98 -7.99 -12.53 0.44
CA ALA A 98 -7.44 -13.65 -0.31
C ALA A 98 -6.53 -14.53 0.56
N TYR A 99 -5.67 -13.91 1.39
CA TYR A 99 -4.80 -14.62 2.32
C TYR A 99 -5.58 -15.35 3.43
N GLU A 100 -6.61 -14.73 4.00
CA GLU A 100 -7.42 -15.30 5.08
C GLU A 100 -8.41 -16.37 4.58
N SER A 101 -8.89 -16.26 3.34
CA SER A 101 -9.83 -17.21 2.75
C SER A 101 -9.17 -18.52 2.35
N GLY A 102 -7.82 -18.57 2.37
CA GLY A 102 -7.08 -19.76 1.97
C GLY A 102 -7.46 -20.16 0.54
N ASP A 103 -7.38 -19.24 -0.43
CA ASP A 103 -7.28 -19.65 -1.83
C ASP A 103 -5.97 -20.45 -1.95
N GLU A 104 -6.11 -21.74 -1.63
CA GLU A 104 -5.17 -22.85 -1.71
C GLU A 104 -4.84 -23.06 -3.19
N THR A 105 -4.06 -22.15 -3.76
CA THR A 105 -3.11 -22.54 -4.79
C THR A 105 -1.73 -22.51 -4.15
N GLU A 106 -1.41 -23.65 -3.54
CA GLU A 106 -0.06 -24.14 -3.24
C GLU A 106 0.94 -23.08 -2.75
N LEU A 107 0.83 -22.72 -1.47
CA LEU A 107 2.00 -22.26 -0.73
C LEU A 107 2.68 -23.51 -0.13
N PHE A 108 3.56 -24.08 -0.98
CA PHE A 108 4.48 -25.21 -0.80
C PHE A 108 3.94 -26.62 -1.06
#